data_AF-A0A7V8AAT9-F1
#
_entry.id   AF-A0A7V8AAT9-F1
#
_cell.length_a   1.000
_cell.length_b   1.000
_cell.length_c   1.000
_cell.angle_alpha   90.00
_cell.angle_beta   90.00
_cell.angle_gamma   90.00
#
_symmetry.space_group_name_H-M   'P 1'
#
loop_
_entity.id
_entity.type
_entity.pdbx_description
1 polymer ?
#
loop_
_entity_poly.entity_id
_entity_poly.type
_entity_poly.pdbx_seq_one_letter_code
_entity_poly.pdbx_strand_id
1 'polypeptide(L)'
;MTKTKEPLSLLSQNQKVDLKVDLSDLEPLEACAKVIIALETERRKKERKVWFYFGFAQSEGTPTLFAPVGQTLKQAIINGTVVRAMPANDGGWIARLAAKLD
;
A
#
# COMPACT_ATOMS: atom_id res chain seq x y z
N MET A 1 -28.56 -11.57 -30.46
CA MET A 1 -27.85 -12.08 -29.27
C MET A 1 -27.19 -10.90 -28.57
N THR A 2 -27.77 -10.50 -27.46
CA THR A 2 -27.34 -9.37 -26.62
C THR A 2 -26.00 -9.69 -25.98
N LYS A 3 -25.00 -8.84 -26.22
CA LYS A 3 -23.71 -8.88 -25.52
C LYS A 3 -23.96 -8.60 -24.04
N THR A 4 -23.92 -9.62 -23.21
CA THR A 4 -23.92 -9.49 -21.76
C THR A 4 -22.63 -8.75 -21.38
N LYS A 5 -22.73 -7.45 -21.10
CA LYS A 5 -21.66 -6.71 -20.43
C LYS A 5 -21.61 -7.27 -19.00
N GLU A 6 -20.63 -8.12 -18.73
CA GLU A 6 -20.33 -8.52 -17.36
C GLU A 6 -20.15 -7.25 -16.51
N PRO A 7 -20.73 -7.18 -15.30
CA PRO A 7 -20.43 -6.10 -14.40
C PRO A 7 -18.96 -6.24 -14.03
N LEU A 8 -18.10 -5.40 -14.61
CA LEU A 8 -16.75 -5.14 -14.12
C LEU A 8 -16.90 -4.87 -12.62
N SER A 9 -16.55 -5.86 -11.80
CA SER A 9 -16.80 -5.78 -10.38
C SER A 9 -16.11 -4.51 -9.85
N LEU A 10 -16.83 -3.73 -9.06
CA LEU A 10 -16.31 -2.56 -8.33
C LEU A 10 -15.04 -2.90 -7.53
N LEU A 11 -14.82 -4.18 -7.24
CA LEU A 11 -13.63 -4.73 -6.61
C LEU A 11 -12.36 -4.58 -7.47
N SER A 12 -12.44 -4.78 -8.79
CA SER A 12 -11.27 -4.65 -9.69
C SER A 12 -10.78 -3.21 -9.84
N GLN A 13 -11.66 -2.22 -9.66
CA GLN A 13 -11.31 -0.81 -9.78
C GLN A 13 -10.53 -0.28 -8.56
N ASN A 14 -10.69 -0.90 -7.39
CA ASN A 14 -10.02 -0.48 -6.15
C ASN A 14 -8.58 -1.02 -6.02
N GLN A 15 -8.13 -1.89 -6.92
CA GLN A 15 -6.74 -2.38 -6.98
C GLN A 15 -5.87 -1.68 -8.01
N LYS A 16 -6.37 -0.64 -8.70
CA LYS A 16 -5.52 0.13 -9.62
C LYS A 16 -4.53 0.96 -8.82
N VAL A 17 -3.38 0.35 -8.54
CA VAL A 17 -2.21 0.95 -7.90
C VAL A 17 -1.17 1.27 -8.96
N ASP A 18 -0.43 2.35 -8.73
CA ASP A 18 0.60 2.82 -9.66
C ASP A 18 1.93 2.12 -9.45
N LEU A 19 2.14 1.55 -8.25
CA LEU A 19 3.32 0.80 -7.86
C LEU A 19 2.95 -0.27 -6.83
N LYS A 20 3.49 -1.47 -7.01
CA LYS A 20 3.51 -2.52 -5.98
C LYS A 20 4.92 -2.62 -5.40
N VAL A 21 5.03 -2.53 -4.08
CA VAL A 21 6.26 -2.72 -3.30
C VAL A 21 6.07 -4.01 -2.51
N ASP A 22 6.85 -5.02 -2.86
CA ASP A 22 6.82 -6.30 -2.16
C ASP A 22 7.64 -6.22 -0.87
N LEU A 23 7.00 -6.56 0.24
CA LEU A 23 7.56 -6.63 1.59
C LEU A 23 7.47 -8.05 2.15
N SER A 24 7.03 -9.03 1.33
CA SER A 24 7.07 -10.44 1.72
C SER A 24 8.48 -10.84 2.12
N ASP A 25 8.56 -11.73 3.11
CA ASP A 25 9.80 -12.31 3.65
C ASP A 25 10.75 -11.30 4.33
N LEU A 26 10.32 -10.05 4.54
CA LEU A 26 11.08 -9.06 5.28
C LEU A 26 10.71 -9.07 6.77
N GLU A 27 11.72 -8.86 7.61
CA GLU A 27 11.49 -8.60 9.02
C GLU A 27 10.84 -7.21 9.23
N PRO A 28 10.12 -6.98 10.35
CA PRO A 28 9.41 -5.73 10.60
C PRO A 28 10.23 -4.46 10.41
N LEU A 29 11.50 -4.47 10.82
CA LEU A 29 12.40 -3.32 10.69
C LEU A 29 12.74 -3.04 9.22
N GLU A 30 13.07 -4.06 8.46
CA GLU A 30 13.45 -3.97 7.04
C GLU A 30 12.24 -3.55 6.18
N ALA A 31 11.07 -4.12 6.47
CA ALA A 31 9.82 -3.74 5.84
C ALA A 31 9.52 -2.25 6.04
N CYS A 32 9.62 -1.75 7.27
CA CYS A 32 9.43 -0.33 7.58
C CYS A 32 10.45 0.57 6.86
N ALA A 33 11.73 0.20 6.84
CA ALA A 33 12.76 0.94 6.11
C ALA A 33 12.45 1.02 4.61
N LYS A 34 12.05 -0.11 4.01
CA LYS A 34 11.67 -0.17 2.58
C LYS A 34 10.43 0.67 2.28
N VAL A 35 9.44 0.70 3.19
CA VAL A 35 8.27 1.60 3.09
C VAL A 35 8.73 3.06 3.04
N ILE A 36 9.57 3.49 3.97
CA ILE A 36 10.05 4.88 4.04
C ILE A 36 10.77 5.27 2.75
N ILE A 37 11.71 4.45 2.29
CA ILE A 37 12.46 4.70 1.04
C ILE A 37 11.52 4.80 -0.16
N ALA A 38 10.54 3.90 -0.27
CA ALA A 38 9.56 3.93 -1.34
C ALA A 38 8.71 5.21 -1.30
N LEU A 39 8.25 5.63 -0.11
CA LEU A 39 7.49 6.87 0.04
C LEU A 39 8.31 8.10 -0.37
N GLU A 40 9.58 8.19 0.03
CA GLU A 40 10.46 9.31 -0.33
C GLU A 40 10.78 9.36 -1.82
N THR A 41 11.02 8.19 -2.42
CA THR A 41 11.32 8.04 -3.84
C THR A 41 10.11 8.42 -4.71
N GLU A 42 8.92 7.96 -4.31
CA GLU A 42 7.70 8.18 -5.08
C GLU A 42 7.06 9.54 -4.80
N ARG A 43 7.29 10.17 -3.65
CA ARG A 43 6.81 11.53 -3.33
C ARG A 43 7.27 12.58 -4.35
N ARG A 44 8.42 12.36 -5.00
CA ARG A 44 8.94 13.26 -6.04
C ARG A 44 8.18 13.17 -7.37
N LYS A 45 7.32 12.16 -7.51
CA LYS A 45 6.50 11.92 -8.69
C LYS A 45 5.07 12.42 -8.41
N LYS A 46 4.32 12.73 -9.46
CA LYS A 46 2.90 13.11 -9.35
C LYS A 46 2.11 12.07 -8.54
N GLU A 47 0.99 12.48 -7.96
CA GLU A 47 0.12 11.67 -7.10
C GLU A 47 0.09 10.17 -7.47
N ARG A 48 0.57 9.32 -6.55
CA ARG A 48 0.67 7.87 -6.74
C ARG A 48 -0.01 7.09 -5.62
N LYS A 49 -0.67 6.02 -6.00
CA LYS A 49 -1.12 4.94 -5.13
C LYS A 49 -0.07 3.84 -5.11
N VAL A 50 0.49 3.57 -3.93
CA VAL A 50 1.51 2.54 -3.72
C VAL A 50 0.90 1.42 -2.87
N TRP A 51 1.03 0.18 -3.30
CA TRP A 51 0.66 -1.00 -2.53
C TRP A 51 1.89 -1.63 -1.90
N PHE A 52 1.95 -1.60 -0.57
CA PHE A 52 2.92 -2.32 0.24
C PHE A 52 2.38 -3.71 0.55
N TYR A 53 2.78 -4.70 -0.23
CA TYR A 53 2.26 -6.06 -0.17
C TYR A 53 3.11 -6.94 0.75
N PHE A 54 2.49 -7.74 1.61
CA PHE A 54 3.15 -8.77 2.42
C PHE A 54 2.24 -10.01 2.62
N GLY A 55 1.23 -10.16 1.76
CA GLY A 55 0.21 -11.19 1.90
C GLY A 55 -0.63 -11.09 3.19
N PHE A 56 -1.33 -12.18 3.52
CA PHE A 56 -2.02 -12.36 4.79
C PHE A 56 -1.10 -13.00 5.82
N ALA A 57 -1.45 -12.89 7.11
CA ALA A 57 -0.78 -13.67 8.15
C ALA A 57 -0.86 -15.17 7.80
N GLN A 58 0.30 -15.80 7.60
CA GLN A 58 0.35 -17.17 7.06
C GLN A 58 0.15 -18.26 8.12
N SER A 59 0.27 -17.94 9.42
CA SER A 59 0.20 -18.92 10.50
C SER A 59 0.13 -18.27 11.89
N GLU A 60 -0.41 -18.98 12.88
CA GLU A 60 -0.30 -18.61 14.29
C GLU A 60 1.19 -18.47 14.67
N GLY A 61 1.56 -17.32 15.26
CA GLY A 61 2.91 -17.08 15.77
C GLY A 61 3.86 -16.31 14.83
N THR A 62 3.55 -16.14 13.54
CA THR A 62 4.34 -15.26 12.66
C THR A 62 3.92 -13.81 12.89
N PRO A 63 4.82 -12.91 13.35
CA PRO A 63 4.47 -11.51 13.55
C PRO A 63 4.09 -10.89 12.20
N THR A 64 2.86 -10.39 12.11
CA THR A 64 2.38 -9.75 10.89
C THR A 64 3.06 -8.40 10.69
N LEU A 65 3.39 -8.07 9.44
CA LEU A 65 3.83 -6.73 9.05
C LEU A 65 2.70 -5.69 9.12
N PHE A 66 1.46 -6.10 9.39
CA PHE A 66 0.30 -5.22 9.38
C PHE A 66 0.40 -4.03 10.34
N ALA A 67 0.69 -4.30 11.62
CA ALA A 67 0.83 -3.26 12.64
C ALA A 67 2.06 -2.36 12.41
N PRO A 68 3.29 -2.88 12.21
CA PRO A 68 4.48 -2.04 12.04
C PRO A 68 4.40 -1.17 10.77
N VAL A 69 3.96 -1.74 9.63
CA VAL A 69 3.77 -0.95 8.40
C VAL A 69 2.65 0.08 8.56
N GLY A 70 1.54 -0.31 9.21
CA GLY A 70 0.44 0.61 9.51
C GLY A 70 0.87 1.81 10.37
N GLN A 71 1.72 1.60 11.38
CA GLN A 71 2.26 2.67 12.21
C GLN A 71 3.20 3.59 11.43
N THR A 72 4.07 3.04 10.57
CA THR A 72 4.92 3.82 9.67
C THR A 72 4.10 4.70 8.73
N LEU A 73 3.04 4.15 8.13
CA LEU A 73 2.14 4.90 7.25
C LEU A 73 1.35 5.97 8.01
N LYS A 74 0.92 5.70 9.23
CA LYS A 74 0.29 6.70 10.11
C LYS A 74 1.23 7.87 10.36
N GLN A 75 2.50 7.61 10.63
CA GLN A 75 3.49 8.68 10.79
C GLN A 75 3.71 9.47 9.49
N ALA A 76 3.73 8.77 8.34
CA ALA A 76 3.82 9.43 7.04
C ALA A 76 2.60 10.30 6.71
N ILE A 77 1.41 9.96 7.23
CA ILE A 77 0.21 10.82 7.15
C ILE A 77 0.38 12.08 7.99
N ILE A 78 0.82 11.92 9.25
CA ILE A 78 1.08 13.06 10.15
C ILE A 78 2.09 14.03 9.53
N ASN A 79 3.12 13.50 8.87
CA ASN A 79 4.16 14.29 8.22
C ASN A 79 3.75 14.85 6.84
N GLY A 80 2.52 14.59 6.37
CA GLY A 80 2.01 15.08 5.09
C GLY A 80 2.58 14.40 3.84
N THR A 81 3.33 13.31 3.99
CA THR A 81 3.85 12.52 2.85
C THR A 81 2.75 11.66 2.22
N VAL A 82 1.87 11.10 3.05
CA VAL A 82 0.76 10.25 2.64
C VAL A 82 -0.57 10.96 2.95
N VAL A 83 -1.48 11.02 1.98
CA VAL A 83 -2.82 11.60 2.17
C VAL A 83 -3.76 10.60 2.85
N ARG A 84 -3.64 9.32 2.49
CA ARG A 84 -4.48 8.25 3.00
C ARG A 84 -3.76 6.91 2.94
N ALA A 85 -3.93 6.08 3.95
CA ALA A 85 -3.54 4.67 3.93
C ALA A 85 -4.75 3.80 4.30
N MET A 86 -4.90 2.63 3.66
CA MET A 86 -5.95 1.67 3.97
C MET A 86 -5.44 0.23 3.82
N PRO A 87 -5.99 -0.73 4.58
CA PRO A 87 -5.74 -2.15 4.36
C PRO A 87 -6.12 -2.57 2.94
N ALA A 88 -5.29 -3.42 2.31
CA ALA A 88 -5.62 -4.02 1.03
C ALA A 88 -6.39 -5.32 1.22
N ASN A 89 -7.34 -5.60 0.32
CA ASN A 89 -8.15 -6.83 0.39
C ASN A 89 -7.30 -8.09 0.26
N ASP A 90 -6.22 -8.05 -0.52
CA ASP A 90 -5.32 -9.20 -0.76
C ASP A 90 -4.09 -9.18 0.15
N GLY A 91 -4.17 -8.48 1.29
CA GLY A 91 -3.06 -8.32 2.23
C GLY A 91 -2.16 -7.12 1.91
N GLY A 92 -1.55 -6.58 2.96
CA GLY A 92 -0.76 -5.35 2.85
C GLY A 92 -1.53 -4.06 3.10
N TRP A 93 -0.91 -2.95 2.73
CA TRP A 93 -1.44 -1.59 2.84
C TRP A 93 -1.36 -0.84 1.52
N ILE A 94 -2.41 -0.12 1.16
CA ILE A 94 -2.40 0.82 0.03
C ILE A 94 -2.29 2.24 0.58
N ALA A 95 -1.28 2.99 0.14
CA ALA A 95 -1.05 4.38 0.49
C ALA A 95 -1.21 5.29 -0.73
N ARG A 96 -1.89 6.42 -0.56
CA ARG A 96 -1.97 7.50 -1.55
C ARG A 96 -1.03 8.61 -1.13
N LEU A 97 -0.04 8.90 -1.96
CA LEU A 97 0.95 9.96 -1.73
C LEU A 97 0.35 11.33 -2.01
N ALA A 98 0.77 12.34 -1.26
CA ALA A 98 0.44 13.73 -1.57
C ALA A 98 1.13 14.14 -2.86
N ALA A 99 0.41 14.80 -3.77
CA ALA A 99 1.06 15.50 -4.87
C ALA A 99 2.00 16.55 -4.29
N LYS A 100 3.22 16.63 -4.81
CA LYS A 100 4.08 17.78 -4.50
C LYS A 100 3.38 19.01 -5.08
N LEU A 101 2.98 19.93 -4.20
CA LEU A 101 2.68 21.31 -4.60
C LEU A 101 4.04 21.91 -4.96
N ASP A 102 4.29 22.09 -6.25
CA ASP A 102 5.45 22.85 -6.75
C ASP A 102 5.33 24.32 -6.37
#